data_AF-I7J6D1-F1
#
_entry.id   AF-I7J6D1-F1
#
_cell.length_a   1.000
_cell.length_b   1.000
_cell.length_c   1.000
_cell.angle_alpha   90.00
_cell.angle_beta   90.00
_cell.angle_gamma   90.00
#
_symmetry.space_group_name_H-M   'P 1'
#
loop_
_entity.id
_entity.type
_entity.pdbx_description
1 polymer ?
#
loop_
_entity_poly.entity_id
_entity_poly.type
_entity_poly.pdbx_seq_one_letter_code
_entity_poly.pdbx_strand_id
1 'polypeptide(L)'
;MLNRIRETRIQRDGLYEITLQIPESEYFSVYDSVTEYNAIEILGNYLSKYQDDARFDNVRIKHNKNGHIVDIKAELHYLDNDHTDASPVPDMLNKARGE
;
A
#
# COMPACT_ATOMS: atom_id res chain seq x y z
N MET A 1 -9.87 15.37 -3.99
CA MET A 1 -9.28 14.34 -3.11
C MET A 1 -10.39 13.37 -2.76
N LEU A 2 -10.16 12.07 -2.95
CA LEU A 2 -11.16 11.04 -2.65
C LEU A 2 -11.29 10.87 -1.13
N ASN A 3 -12.50 11.06 -0.62
CA ASN A 3 -12.78 11.06 0.81
C ASN A 3 -13.55 9.81 1.27
N ARG A 4 -14.18 9.10 0.33
CA ARG A 4 -14.96 7.89 0.59
C ARG A 4 -14.27 6.68 -0.02
N ILE A 5 -13.26 6.17 0.67
CA ILE A 5 -12.56 4.94 0.32
C ILE A 5 -12.75 3.95 1.45
N ARG A 6 -13.26 2.76 1.14
CA ARG A 6 -13.29 1.63 2.06
C ARG A 6 -12.13 0.71 1.72
N GLU A 7 -11.25 0.51 2.68
CA GLU A 7 -10.14 -0.42 2.57
C GLU A 7 -10.53 -1.82 3.06
N THR A 8 -9.97 -2.84 2.44
CA THR A 8 -9.94 -4.22 2.96
C THR A 8 -8.58 -4.83 2.64
N ARG A 9 -7.95 -5.46 3.63
CA ARG A 9 -6.70 -6.21 3.46
C ARG A 9 -6.90 -7.67 3.82
N ILE A 10 -6.30 -8.55 3.04
CA ILE A 10 -6.31 -9.99 3.30
C ILE A 10 -4.87 -10.49 3.18
N GLN A 11 -4.36 -11.11 4.24
CA GLN A 11 -3.09 -11.80 4.20
C GLN A 11 -3.29 -13.24 3.74
N ARG A 12 -2.49 -13.70 2.79
CA ARG A 12 -2.45 -15.09 2.31
C ARG A 12 -0.99 -15.50 2.11
N ASP A 13 -0.54 -16.47 2.90
CA ASP A 13 0.80 -17.05 2.77
C ASP A 13 1.95 -16.01 2.74
N GLY A 14 1.85 -14.97 3.57
CA GLY A 14 2.84 -13.88 3.66
C GLY A 14 2.65 -12.75 2.63
N LEU A 15 1.81 -12.93 1.62
CA LEU A 15 1.42 -11.90 0.67
C LEU A 15 0.16 -11.17 1.16
N TYR A 16 0.16 -9.85 1.07
CA TYR A 16 -1.03 -9.05 1.38
C TYR A 16 -1.74 -8.66 0.09
N GLU A 17 -3.06 -8.84 0.03
CA GLU A 17 -3.92 -8.25 -1.02
C GLU A 17 -4.69 -7.08 -0.40
N ILE A 18 -4.57 -5.89 -1.00
CA ILE A 18 -5.39 -4.74 -0.66
C ILE A 18 -6.51 -4.58 -1.69
N THR A 19 -7.70 -4.24 -1.20
CA THR A 19 -8.84 -3.79 -2.00
C THR A 19 -9.30 -2.43 -1.50
N LEU A 20 -9.30 -1.43 -2.39
CA LEU A 20 -9.91 -0.13 -2.17
C LEU A 20 -11.24 -0.08 -2.92
N GLN A 21 -12.34 0.06 -2.19
CA GLN A 21 -13.67 0.25 -2.76
C GLN A 21 -14.06 1.71 -2.69
N ILE A 22 -14.45 2.26 -3.84
CA ILE A 22 -14.77 3.67 -4.01
C ILE A 22 -16.16 3.77 -4.62
N PRO A 23 -17.09 4.54 -4.04
CA PRO A 23 -18.37 4.81 -4.69
C PRO A 23 -18.16 5.44 -6.06
N GLU A 24 -18.91 4.97 -7.07
CA GLU A 24 -18.85 5.47 -8.44
C GLU A 24 -18.93 7.00 -8.49
N SER A 25 -19.89 7.59 -7.77
CA SER A 25 -20.07 9.04 -7.70
C SER A 25 -18.86 9.79 -7.16
N GLU A 26 -18.12 9.20 -6.20
CA GLU A 26 -16.91 9.79 -5.63
C GLU A 26 -15.76 9.69 -6.63
N TYR A 27 -15.58 8.51 -7.25
CA TYR A 27 -14.53 8.28 -8.24
C TYR A 27 -14.67 9.23 -9.44
N PHE A 28 -15.87 9.28 -10.04
CA PHE A 28 -16.14 10.12 -11.22
C PHE A 28 -16.27 11.62 -10.90
N SER A 29 -16.20 12.02 -9.63
CA SER A 29 -16.05 13.44 -9.27
C SER A 29 -14.63 13.98 -9.52
N VAL A 30 -13.64 13.08 -9.68
CA VAL A 30 -12.22 13.40 -9.86
C VAL A 30 -11.67 12.86 -11.18
N TYR A 31 -12.10 11.67 -11.60
CA TYR A 31 -11.54 10.98 -12.78
C TYR A 31 -12.62 10.75 -13.85
N ASP A 32 -12.32 11.10 -15.10
CA ASP A 32 -13.26 10.92 -16.22
C ASP A 32 -13.36 9.47 -16.72
N SER A 33 -12.40 8.61 -16.36
CA SER A 33 -12.31 7.25 -16.86
C SER A 33 -11.71 6.27 -15.86
N VAL A 34 -11.93 4.98 -16.09
CA VAL A 34 -11.43 3.88 -15.24
C VAL A 34 -10.24 3.26 -15.94
N THR A 35 -9.04 3.63 -15.51
CA THR A 35 -7.77 3.19 -16.10
C THR A 35 -6.82 2.66 -15.02
N GLU A 36 -5.90 1.79 -15.42
CA GLU A 36 -4.87 1.27 -14.51
C GLU A 36 -3.97 2.40 -13.96
N TYR A 37 -3.69 3.41 -14.78
CA TYR A 37 -2.95 4.60 -14.35
C TYR A 37 -3.63 5.31 -13.18
N ASN A 38 -4.94 5.53 -13.26
CA ASN A 38 -5.71 6.15 -12.18
C ASN A 38 -5.68 5.26 -10.92
N ALA A 39 -5.72 3.94 -11.09
CA ALA A 39 -5.65 2.99 -9.99
C ALA A 39 -4.30 3.07 -9.23
N ILE A 40 -3.19 3.13 -9.98
CA ILE A 40 -1.83 3.28 -9.44
C ILE A 40 -1.70 4.60 -8.68
N GLU A 41 -2.18 5.70 -9.26
CA GLU A 41 -2.14 7.02 -8.63
C GLU A 41 -2.95 7.04 -7.32
N ILE A 42 -4.19 6.54 -7.36
CA ILE A 42 -5.08 6.48 -6.18
C ILE A 42 -4.45 5.63 -5.08
N LEU A 43 -3.94 4.45 -5.42
CA LEU A 43 -3.34 3.54 -4.46
C LEU A 43 -2.07 4.13 -3.84
N GLY A 44 -1.18 4.72 -4.65
CA GLY A 44 0.03 5.37 -4.15
C GLY A 44 -0.26 6.55 -3.24
N ASN A 45 -1.22 7.40 -3.62
CA ASN A 45 -1.67 8.52 -2.77
C ASN A 45 -2.31 8.03 -1.47
N TYR A 46 -3.09 6.94 -1.54
CA TYR A 46 -3.71 6.33 -0.37
C TYR A 46 -2.64 5.81 0.59
N LEU A 47 -1.70 4.97 0.16
CA LEU A 47 -0.64 4.43 1.01
C LEU A 47 0.24 5.54 1.61
N SER A 48 0.63 6.53 0.80
CA SER A 48 1.41 7.70 1.25
C SER A 48 0.69 8.49 2.34
N LYS A 49 -0.63 8.72 2.20
CA LYS A 49 -1.44 9.40 3.22
C LYS A 49 -1.43 8.69 4.57
N TYR A 50 -1.37 7.36 4.58
CA TYR A 50 -1.34 6.55 5.79
C TYR A 50 0.08 6.16 6.24
N GLN A 51 1.12 6.73 5.62
CA GLN A 51 2.53 6.41 5.89
C GLN A 51 2.81 4.89 5.79
N ASP A 52 2.18 4.24 4.82
CA ASP A 52 2.32 2.82 4.60
C ASP A 52 3.49 2.57 3.64
N ASP A 53 4.56 1.94 4.16
CA ASP A 53 5.79 1.64 3.43
C ASP A 53 5.67 0.43 2.47
N ALA A 54 4.46 -0.14 2.33
CA ALA A 54 4.22 -1.22 1.39
C ALA A 54 4.59 -0.84 -0.04
N ARG A 55 5.33 -1.72 -0.70
CA ARG A 55 5.45 -1.72 -2.16
C ARG A 55 4.27 -2.47 -2.74
N PHE A 56 3.74 -1.98 -3.85
CA PHE A 56 2.59 -2.61 -4.50
C PHE A 56 2.89 -2.97 -5.94
N ASP A 57 2.29 -4.07 -6.38
CA ASP A 57 2.32 -4.56 -7.75
C ASP A 57 0.98 -5.23 -8.11
N ASN A 58 0.90 -5.76 -9.34
CA ASN A 58 -0.29 -6.42 -9.88
C ASN A 58 -1.58 -5.59 -9.70
N VAL A 59 -1.49 -4.28 -9.93
CA VAL A 59 -2.60 -3.34 -9.73
C VAL A 59 -3.69 -3.60 -10.77
N ARG A 60 -4.93 -3.75 -10.31
CA ARG A 60 -6.11 -3.99 -11.15
C ARG A 60 -7.24 -3.08 -10.72
N ILE A 61 -7.99 -2.57 -11.69
CA ILE A 61 -9.17 -1.76 -11.46
C ILE A 61 -10.38 -2.37 -12.15
N LYS A 62 -11.51 -2.40 -11.45
CA LYS A 62 -12.78 -2.91 -11.98
C LYS A 62 -13.90 -1.95 -11.62
N HIS A 63 -14.69 -1.58 -12.62
CA HIS A 63 -15.90 -0.81 -12.42
C HIS A 63 -17.13 -1.73 -12.41
N ASN A 64 -17.75 -1.88 -11.24
CA ASN A 64 -19.02 -2.56 -11.09
C ASN A 64 -20.18 -1.57 -11.24
N LYS A 65 -20.63 -1.38 -12.48
CA LYS A 65 -21.75 -0.49 -12.83
C LYS A 65 -23.05 -0.81 -12.09
N ASN A 66 -23.32 -2.10 -11.84
CA ASN A 66 -24.54 -2.51 -11.14
C ASN A 66 -24.47 -2.21 -9.63
N GLY A 67 -23.28 -2.26 -9.05
CA GLY A 67 -23.04 -1.94 -7.65
C GLY A 67 -22.73 -0.47 -7.38
N HIS A 68 -22.57 0.36 -8.43
CA HIS A 68 -22.06 1.73 -8.36
C HIS A 68 -20.75 1.83 -7.53
N ILE A 69 -19.84 0.88 -7.75
CA ILE A 69 -18.55 0.80 -7.05
C ILE A 69 -17.42 0.61 -8.06
N VAL A 70 -16.31 1.31 -7.82
CA VAL A 70 -15.02 1.07 -8.45
C VAL A 70 -14.13 0.37 -7.42
N ASP A 71 -13.67 -0.83 -7.76
CA ASP A 71 -12.75 -1.62 -6.94
C ASP A 71 -11.35 -1.52 -7.52
N ILE A 72 -10.38 -1.12 -6.69
CA ILE A 72 -8.96 -1.21 -7.00
C ILE A 72 -8.36 -2.32 -6.14
N LYS A 73 -7.61 -3.21 -6.76
CA LYS A 73 -6.91 -4.31 -6.09
C LYS A 73 -5.43 -4.25 -6.39
N ALA A 74 -4.61 -4.59 -5.42
CA ALA A 74 -3.18 -4.75 -5.61
C ALA A 74 -2.61 -5.75 -4.61
N GLU A 75 -1.46 -6.29 -4.95
CA GLU A 75 -0.62 -7.05 -4.03
C GLU A 75 0.29 -6.06 -3.30
N LEU A 76 0.44 -6.25 -1.99
CA LEU A 76 1.28 -5.46 -1.11
C LEU A 76 2.41 -6.35 -0.59
N HIS A 77 3.63 -5.88 -0.81
CA HIS A 77 4.86 -6.43 -0.29
C HIS A 77 5.39 -5.45 0.74
N TYR A 78 5.29 -5.86 2.00
CA TYR A 78 6.04 -5.21 3.05
C TYR A 78 7.48 -5.68 2.88
N LEU A 79 8.41 -4.73 2.85
CA LEU A 79 9.76 -5.05 3.26
C LEU A 79 9.61 -5.48 4.71
N ASP A 80 9.53 -6.79 4.94
CA ASP A 80 9.74 -7.33 6.27
C ASP A 80 11.04 -6.72 6.76
N ASN A 81 11.11 -6.51 8.06
CA ASN A 81 12.21 -5.85 8.73
C ASN A 81 13.48 -6.69 8.53
N ASP A 82 14.06 -6.64 7.32
CA ASP A 82 15.44 -6.93 7.01
C ASP A 82 16.16 -5.87 7.82
N HIS A 83 16.28 -6.15 9.12
CA HIS A 83 17.50 -5.96 9.85
C HIS A 83 18.56 -6.42 8.87
N THR A 84 19.04 -5.46 8.07
CA THR A 84 20.41 -5.49 7.65
C THR A 84 21.10 -5.60 8.99
N ASP A 85 21.51 -6.82 9.34
CA ASP A 85 22.27 -7.12 10.54
C ASP A 85 23.30 -6.01 10.56
N ALA A 86 23.13 -5.07 11.50
CA ALA A 86 23.95 -3.87 11.51
C ALA A 86 25.35 -4.43 11.64
N SER A 87 26.12 -4.35 10.54
CA SER A 87 27.44 -4.96 10.39
C SER A 87 28.13 -4.88 11.75
N PRO A 88 28.56 -6.00 12.35
CA PRO A 88 28.93 -6.04 13.75
C PRO A 88 29.80 -4.85 14.03
N VAL A 89 29.28 -3.90 14.82
CA VAL A 89 30.03 -2.71 15.21
C VAL A 89 31.36 -3.24 15.73
N PRO A 90 32.50 -2.94 15.09
CA PRO A 90 33.76 -3.51 15.50
C PRO A 90 33.98 -3.16 16.97
N ASP A 91 34.32 -4.19 17.73
CA ASP A 91 34.60 -4.23 19.17
C ASP A 91 35.63 -3.16 19.57
N MET A 92 35.22 -1.90 19.63
CA MET A 92 36.07 -0.77 20.01
C MET A 92 35.48 0.05 21.16
N LEU A 93 34.33 -0.35 21.70
CA LEU A 93 33.63 0.37 22.76
C LEU A 93 33.56 -0.37 24.11
N ASN A 94 34.36 -1.43 24.29
CA ASN A 94 34.46 -2.13 25.58
C ASN A 94 35.89 -2.15 26.17
N LYS A 95 36.61 -1.02 26.07
CA LYS A 95 37.89 -0.82 26.78
C LYS A 95 37.98 0.53 27.48
N ALA A 96 36.96 0.85 28.28
CA ALA A 96 37.02 2.00 29.20
C ALA A 96 36.30 1.76 30.54
N ARG A 97 36.05 0.50 30.93
CA ARG A 97 35.51 0.15 32.26
C ARG A 97 36.11 -1.19 32.71
N GLY A 98 37.32 -1.14 33.26
CA GLY A 98 37.99 -2.29 33.84
C GLY A 98 39.41 -1.93 34.27
N GLU A 99 39.53 -1.65 35.57
CA GLU A 99 40.75 -1.55 36.40
C GLU A 99 41.56 -0.25 36.35
#